data_AF-A0A662DVA8-F1
#
_entry.id   AF-A0A662DVA8-F1
#
_cell.length_a   1.000
_cell.length_b   1.000
_cell.length_c   1.000
_cell.angle_alpha   90.00
_cell.angle_beta   90.00
_cell.angle_gamma   90.00
#
_symmetry.space_group_name_H-M   'P 1'
#
loop_
_entity.id
_entity.type
_entity.pdbx_description
1 polymer ?
#
loop_
_entity_poly.entity_id
_entity_poly.type
_entity_poly.pdbx_seq_one_letter_code
_entity_poly.pdbx_strand_id
1 'polypeptide(L)' 'EFVQEILDVAGHDPSRVSPISTADLDPPRPAPRPANSVLDNAVWRAAGLPMMRDFRAPLTELVAELNP' A
#
# COMPACT_ATOMS: atom_id res chain seq x y z
N GLU A 1 -3.82 4.39 -5.54
CA GLU A 1 -3.18 3.08 -5.76
C GLU A 1 -3.50 2.08 -4.64
N PHE A 2 -2.83 2.07 -3.48
CA PHE A 2 -2.96 0.96 -2.52
C PHE A 2 -4.39 0.64 -2.07
N VAL A 3 -5.21 1.63 -1.73
CA VAL A 3 -6.63 1.41 -1.37
C VAL A 3 -7.47 0.92 -2.54
N GLN A 4 -7.17 1.37 -3.76
CA GLN A 4 -7.88 0.92 -4.97
C GLN A 4 -7.56 -0.56 -5.24
N GLU A 5 -6.32 -1.00 -5.03
CA GLU A 5 -5.92 -2.41 -5.12
C GLU A 5 -6.66 -3.27 -4.08
N ILE A 6 -6.82 -2.77 -2.84
CA ILE A 6 -7.62 -3.46 -1.81
C ILE A 6 -9.07 -3.66 -2.29
N LEU A 7 -9.68 -2.62 -2.88
CA LEU A 7 -11.04 -2.73 -3.41
C LEU A 7 -11.15 -3.75 -4.54
N ASP A 8 -10.22 -3.70 -5.50
CA ASP A 8 -10.18 -4.62 -6.64
C ASP A 8 -10.09 -6.07 -6.19
N VAL A 9 -9.10 -6.38 -5.34
CA VAL A 9 -8.87 -7.73 -4.79
C VAL A 9 -10.06 -8.20 -3.94
N ALA A 10 -10.74 -7.29 -3.24
CA ALA A 10 -11.95 -7.62 -2.47
C ALA A 10 -13.23 -7.75 -3.34
N GLY A 11 -13.13 -7.61 -4.67
CA GLY A 11 -14.28 -7.71 -5.59
C GLY A 11 -15.18 -6.47 -5.60
N HIS A 12 -14.65 -5.31 -5.18
CA HIS A 12 -15.34 -4.02 -5.21
C HIS A 12 -14.82 -3.12 -6.33
N ASP A 13 -15.66 -2.19 -6.79
CA ASP A 13 -15.27 -1.18 -7.77
C ASP A 13 -14.21 -0.22 -7.19
N PRO A 14 -12.98 -0.18 -7.75
CA PRO A 14 -11.91 0.70 -7.27
C PRO A 14 -12.21 2.19 -7.47
N SER A 15 -13.13 2.54 -8.38
CA SER A 15 -13.50 3.94 -8.67
C SER A 15 -14.23 4.62 -7.49
N ARG A 16 -14.70 3.84 -6.51
CA ARG A 16 -15.31 4.34 -5.26
C ARG A 16 -14.35 5.14 -4.40
N VAL A 17 -13.04 5.08 -4.68
CA VAL A 17 -12.00 5.83 -3.97
C VAL A 17 -11.34 6.82 -4.93
N SER A 18 -11.34 8.09 -4.51
CA SER A 18 -10.65 9.18 -5.20
C SER A 18 -9.53 9.74 -4.31
N PRO A 19 -8.38 10.12 -4.90
CA PRO A 19 -7.27 10.69 -4.14
C PRO A 19 -7.61 12.11 -3.66
N ILE A 20 -7.04 12.48 -2.51
CA ILE A 20 -6.99 13.85 -1.99
C ILE A 20 -5.55 14.21 -1.62
N SER A 21 -5.24 15.50 -1.49
CA SER A 21 -3.94 15.91 -0.96
C SER A 21 -3.91 15.78 0.57
N THR A 22 -2.71 15.72 1.15
CA THR A 22 -2.57 15.74 2.61
C THR A 22 -3.07 17.05 3.23
N ALA A 23 -3.02 18.15 2.49
CA ALA A 23 -3.49 19.46 2.93
C ALA A 23 -5.02 19.54 3.02
N ASP A 24 -5.74 18.68 2.30
CA ASP A 24 -7.21 18.62 2.32
C ASP A 24 -7.77 17.82 3.51
N LEU A 25 -6.91 17.23 4.34
CA LEU A 25 -7.34 16.50 5.53
C LEU A 25 -7.88 17.45 6.60
N ASP A 26 -9.12 17.20 7.03
CA ASP A 26 -9.79 17.96 8.08
C ASP A 26 -10.33 17.01 9.18
N PRO A 27 -9.85 17.10 10.44
CA PRO A 27 -8.77 17.99 10.89
C PRO A 27 -7.39 17.57 10.34
N PRO A 28 -6.42 18.50 10.27
CA PRO A 28 -5.06 18.16 9.86
C PRO A 28 -4.45 17.16 10.83
N ARG A 29 -3.55 16.30 10.32
CA ARG A 29 -2.85 15.33 11.18
C ARG A 29 -1.90 16.07 12.14
N PRO A 30 -1.90 15.74 13.43
CA PRO A 30 -1.00 16.39 14.40
C PRO A 30 0.50 16.17 14.10
N ALA A 31 0.86 14.99 13.57
CA ALA A 31 2.23 14.64 13.23
C ALA A 31 2.46 14.77 11.71
N PRO A 32 3.54 15.44 11.27
CA PRO A 32 3.88 15.53 9.86
C PRO A 32 4.24 14.15 9.31
N ARG A 33 3.90 13.90 8.05
CA ARG A 33 4.30 12.69 7.33
C ARG A 33 5.22 13.05 6.17
N PRO A 34 6.23 12.21 5.88
CA PRO A 34 7.05 12.40 4.69
C PRO A 34 6.19 12.18 3.45
N ALA A 35 6.46 12.94 2.39
CA ALA A 35 5.82 12.76 1.10
C ALA A 35 6.22 11.44 0.42
N ASN A 36 7.40 10.90 0.76
CA ASN A 36 7.90 9.62 0.28
C ASN A 36 8.55 8.84 1.44
N SER A 37 8.09 7.62 1.65
CA SER A 37 8.61 6.69 2.66
C SER A 37 9.00 5.33 2.07
N VAL A 38 9.31 5.28 0.76
CA VAL A 38 9.84 4.09 0.10
C VAL A 38 11.28 3.86 0.57
N LEU A 39 11.58 2.61 0.94
CA LEU A 39 12.91 2.20 1.38
C LEU A 39 13.59 1.38 0.28
N ASP A 40 14.89 1.62 0.05
CA ASP A 40 15.69 0.74 -0.82
C ASP A 40 16.14 -0.48 -0.02
N ASN A 41 15.94 -1.66 -0.61
CA ASN A 41 16.41 -2.94 -0.10
C ASN A 41 17.88 -3.21 -0.50
N ALA A 42 18.74 -2.19 -0.50
CA ALA A 42 20.13 -2.30 -0.97
C ALA A 42 20.94 -3.34 -0.18
N VAL A 43 20.85 -3.32 1.16
CA VAL A 43 21.55 -4.28 2.03
C VAL A 43 21.03 -5.71 1.82
N TRP A 44 19.72 -5.87 1.63
CA TRP A 44 19.10 -7.16 1.35
C TRP A 44 19.61 -7.77 0.04
N ARG A 45 19.69 -6.94 -1.02
CA ARG A 45 20.27 -7.34 -2.31
C ARG A 45 21.76 -7.64 -2.20
N ALA A 46 22.52 -6.82 -1.49
CA ALA A 46 23.96 -7.01 -1.29
C ALA A 46 24.28 -8.29 -0.50
N ALA A 47 23.39 -8.71 0.39
CA ALA A 47 23.48 -9.99 1.11
C ALA A 47 23.14 -11.22 0.24
N GLY A 48 22.78 -11.04 -1.03
CA GLY A 48 22.42 -12.13 -1.94
C GLY A 48 21.06 -12.77 -1.65
N LEU A 49 20.20 -12.10 -0.88
CA LEU A 49 18.88 -12.62 -0.54
C LEU A 49 17.91 -12.47 -1.73
N PRO A 50 16.92 -13.37 -1.87
CA PRO A 50 15.94 -13.31 -2.95
C PRO A 50 15.22 -11.96 -2.99
N MET A 51 14.88 -11.48 -4.19
CA MET A 51 14.11 -10.24 -4.35
C MET A 51 12.81 -10.32 -3.55
N MET A 52 12.52 -9.27 -2.77
CA MET A 52 11.24 -9.18 -2.08
C MET A 52 10.10 -9.13 -3.10
N ARG A 53 8.99 -9.78 -2.76
CA ARG A 53 7.80 -9.86 -3.61
C ARG A 53 7.18 -8.47 -3.75
N ASP A 54 6.54 -8.21 -4.90
CA ASP A 54 5.68 -7.04 -5.06
C ASP A 54 4.56 -7.08 -4.00
N PHE A 55 4.16 -5.92 -3.47
CA PHE A 55 3.18 -5.85 -2.38
C PHE A 55 1.81 -6.42 -2.75
N ARG A 56 1.47 -6.47 -4.04
CA ARG A 56 0.18 -7.00 -4.51
C ARG A 56 0.01 -8.48 -4.22
N ALA A 57 1.10 -9.26 -4.31
CA ALA A 57 1.05 -10.70 -4.02
C ALA A 57 0.60 -11.01 -2.57
N PRO A 58 1.27 -10.51 -1.51
CA PRO A 58 0.82 -10.72 -0.14
C PRO A 58 -0.50 -10.00 0.18
N LEU A 59 -0.84 -8.91 -0.52
CA LEU A 59 -2.15 -8.28 -0.36
C LEU A 59 -3.27 -9.24 -0.79
N THR A 60 -3.15 -9.86 -1.97
CA THR A 60 -4.13 -10.84 -2.47
C THR A 60 -4.25 -12.06 -1.55
N GLU A 61 -3.11 -12.59 -1.09
CA GLU A 61 -3.08 -13.70 -0.13
C GLU A 61 -3.85 -13.36 1.15
N LEU A 62 -3.60 -12.18 1.72
CA LEU A 62 -4.23 -11.74 2.97
C LEU A 62 -5.73 -11.49 2.81
N VAL A 63 -6.16 -10.82 1.74
CA VAL A 63 -7.59 -10.53 1.52
C VAL A 63 -8.38 -11.82 1.35
N ALA A 64 -7.82 -12.82 0.66
CA ALA A 64 -8.43 -14.14 0.54
C ALA A 64 -8.56 -14.85 1.91
N GLU A 65 -7.59 -14.70 2.81
CA GLU A 65 -7.64 -15.25 4.17
C GLU A 65 -8.71 -14.57 5.05
N LEU A 66 -8.91 -13.26 4.88
CA LEU A 66 -9.86 -12.48 5.68
C LEU A 66 -11.32 -12.60 5.24
N ASN A 67 -11.57 -13.12 4.03
CA ASN A 67 -12.90 -13.20 3.44
C ASN A 67 -13.22 -14.65 2.99
N PRO A 68 -13.45 -15.57 3.95
CA PRO A 68 -13.65 -16.99 3.67
C PRO A 68 -14.94 -17.30 2.89
#